data_AF-A0A6L4ZJN1-F1
#
_entry.id   AF-A0A6L4ZJN1-F1
#
_cell.length_a   1.000
_cell.length_b   1.000
_cell.length_c   1.000
_cell.angle_alpha   90.00
_cell.angle_beta   90.00
_cell.angle_gamma   90.00
#
_symmetry.space_group_name_H-M   'P 1'
#
loop_
_entity.id
_entity.type
_entity.pdbx_description
1 polymer ?
#
loop_
_entity_poly.entity_id
_entity_poly.type
_entity_poly.pdbx_seq_one_letter_code
_entity_poly.pdbx_strand_id
1 'polypeptide(L)' 'LRKGDVIHQINRQVVKSPADLTIIMKSINQGDTVILQVERKGLGITFLPVTIE' A
#
# COMPACT_ATOMS: atom_id res chain seq x y z
N LEU A 1 1.34 3.23 -8.29
CA LEU A 1 1.33 4.20 -7.16
C LEU A 1 1.82 5.56 -7.69
N ARG A 2 1.38 6.70 -7.12
CA ARG A 2 1.92 8.02 -7.51
C ARG A 2 2.41 8.82 -6.29
N LYS A 3 3.33 9.77 -6.53
CA LYS A 3 3.84 10.65 -5.47
C LYS A 3 2.70 11.40 -4.78
N GLY A 4 2.72 11.42 -3.45
CA GLY A 4 1.71 12.06 -2.62
C GLY A 4 0.53 11.17 -2.24
N ASP A 5 0.47 9.92 -2.70
CA ASP A 5 -0.44 8.92 -2.13
C ASP A 5 0.02 8.55 -0.71
N VAL A 6 -0.91 8.52 0.25
CA VAL A 6 -0.67 8.04 1.62
C VAL A 6 -1.26 6.64 1.74
N ILE A 7 -0.44 5.64 2.06
CA ILE A 7 -0.87 4.25 2.19
C ILE A 7 -1.47 4.04 3.58
N HIS A 8 -2.73 3.59 3.62
CA HIS A 8 -3.45 3.26 4.85
C HIS A 8 -3.54 1.76 5.10
N GLN A 9 -3.59 0.94 4.03
CA GLN A 9 -3.61 -0.51 4.14
C GLN A 9 -2.91 -1.23 2.98
N ILE A 10 -2.41 -2.44 3.26
CA ILE A 10 -1.86 -3.39 2.28
C ILE A 10 -2.48 -4.75 2.55
N ASN A 11 -3.18 -5.36 1.58
CA ASN A 11 -3.80 -6.69 1.74
C ASN A 11 -4.63 -6.84 3.04
N ARG A 12 -5.40 -5.81 3.39
CA ARG A 12 -6.22 -5.68 4.63
C ARG A 12 -5.43 -5.50 5.93
N GLN A 13 -4.11 -5.38 5.87
CA GLN A 13 -3.26 -5.03 7.01
C GLN A 13 -3.12 -3.51 7.09
N VAL A 14 -3.41 -2.93 8.27
CA VAL A 14 -3.35 -1.48 8.48
C VAL A 14 -1.90 -1.03 8.59
N VAL A 15 -1.57 0.04 7.87
CA VAL A 15 -0.27 0.71 7.92
C VAL A 15 -0.45 2.00 8.73
N LYS A 16 0.09 2.06 9.95
CA LYS A 16 0.03 3.26 10.81
C LYS A 16 1.34 4.03 10.81
N SER A 17 2.43 3.34 10.46
CA SER A 17 3.78 3.90 10.45
C SER A 17 4.60 3.39 9.27
N PRO A 18 5.71 4.09 8.91
CA PRO A 18 6.67 3.58 7.95
C PRO A 18 7.28 2.22 8.34
N ALA A 19 7.39 1.92 9.64
CA ALA A 19 7.90 0.64 10.11
C ALA A 19 6.94 -0.51 9.80
N ASP A 20 5.63 -0.28 9.94
CA ASP A 20 4.60 -1.27 9.60
C ASP A 20 4.70 -1.65 8.13
N LEU A 21 4.87 -0.65 7.25
CA LEU A 21 5.07 -0.88 5.82
C LEU A 21 6.25 -1.82 5.57
N THR A 22 7.41 -1.56 6.19
CA THR A 22 8.58 -2.43 6.03
C THR A 22 8.32 -3.85 6.53
N ILE A 23 7.63 -4.01 7.66
CA ILE A 23 7.30 -5.33 8.21
C ILE A 23 6.36 -6.10 7.28
N ILE A 24 5.32 -5.45 6.78
CA ILE A 24 4.33 -6.06 5.89
C ILE A 24 4.98 -6.46 4.58
N MET A 25 5.84 -5.61 4.01
CA MET A 25 6.56 -5.89 2.76
C MET A 25 7.49 -7.11 2.85
N LYS A 26 8.02 -7.45 4.04
CA LYS A 26 8.82 -8.68 4.22
C LYS A 26 8.04 -9.97 4.01
N SER A 27 6.71 -9.91 4.08
CA SER A 27 5.81 -11.07 3.86
C SER A 27 5.31 -11.20 2.43
N ILE A 28 5.69 -10.26 1.55
CA ILE A 28 5.24 -10.18 0.16
C ILE A 28 6.43 -10.54 -0.74
N ASN A 29 6.20 -11.40 -1.72
CA ASN A 29 7.25 -11.81 -2.64
C ASN A 29 7.27 -10.92 -3.89
N GLN A 30 8.41 -10.89 -4.56
CA GLN A 30 8.51 -10.32 -5.90
C GLN A 30 7.58 -11.08 -6.85
N GLY A 31 6.86 -10.35 -7.70
CA GLY A 31 5.81 -10.85 -8.59
C GLY A 31 4.41 -10.88 -7.98
N ASP A 32 4.26 -10.76 -6.66
CA ASP A 32 2.94 -10.74 -6.02
C ASP A 32 2.20 -9.45 -6.37
N THR A 33 0.88 -9.56 -6.56
CA THR A 33 0.00 -8.40 -6.68
C THR A 33 -0.68 -8.13 -5.36
N VAL A 34 -0.49 -6.92 -4.83
CA VAL A 34 -1.06 -6.46 -3.58
C VAL A 34 -2.13 -5.39 -3.81
N ILE A 35 -3.13 -5.36 -2.93
CA ILE A 35 -4.14 -4.29 -2.93
C ILE A 35 -3.75 -3.25 -1.89
N LEU A 36 -3.51 -2.03 -2.36
CA LEU A 36 -3.23 -0.87 -1.52
C LEU A 36 -4.51 -0.07 -1.32
N GLN A 37 -4.84 0.25 -0.07
CA GLN A 37 -5.75 1.36 0.22
C GLN A 37 -4.90 2.62 0.36
N VAL A 38 -5.11 3.59 -0.53
CA VAL A 38 -4.40 4.86 -0.51
C VAL A 38 -5.36 6.03 -0.36
N GLU A 39 -4.94 7.03 0.38
CA GLU A 39 -5.54 8.36 0.33
C GLU A 39 -4.78 9.21 -0.66
N ARG A 40 -5.54 9.82 -1.56
CA ARG A 40 -5.03 10.57 -2.68
C ARG A 40 -5.57 11.98 -2.61
N LYS A 41 -4.66 12.94 -2.46
CA LYS A 41 -5.01 14.36 -2.31
C LYS A 41 -6.04 14.80 -3.36
N GLY A 42 -7.17 15.32 -2.89
CA GLY A 42 -8.27 15.82 -3.72
C GLY A 42 -9.20 14.76 -4.32
N LEU A 43 -8.93 13.46 -4.12
CA LEU A 43 -9.74 12.35 -4.64
C LEU A 43 -10.25 11.40 -3.53
N GLY A 44 -9.70 11.48 -2.32
CA GLY A 44 -10.11 10.65 -1.18
C GLY A 44 -9.46 9.26 -1.19
N ILE A 45 -10.19 8.26 -0.70
CA ILE A 45 -9.70 6.88 -0.59
C ILE A 45 -9.85 6.15 -1.93
N THR A 46 -8.80 5.43 -2.34
CA THR A 46 -8.77 4.61 -3.56
C THR A 46 -8.10 3.28 -3.27
N PHE A 47 -8.57 2.21 -3.91
CA PHE A 47 -7.94 0.89 -3.88
C PHE A 47 -7.17 0.66 -5.17
N LEU A 48 -5.88 0.34 -5.07
CA LEU A 48 -5.01 0.14 -6.22
C LEU A 48 -4.37 -1.25 -6.17
N PRO A 49 -4.53 -2.09 -7.21
CA PRO A 49 -3.68 -3.25 -7.38
C PRO A 49 -2.27 -2.81 -7.80
N VAL A 50 -1.25 -3.34 -7.15
CA VAL A 50 0.17 -3.06 -7.46
C VAL A 50 0.91 -4.38 -7.46
N THR A 51 1.57 -4.70 -8.58
CA THR A 51 2.51 -5.82 -8.66
C THR A 51 3.86 -5.38 -8.10
N ILE A 52 4.42 -6.18 -7.20
CA ILE A 52 5.75 -5.96 -6.65
C ILE A 52 6.77 -6.47 -7.69
N GLU A 53 7.62 -5.58 -8.17
CA GLU A 53 8.72 -5.90 -9.09
C GLU A 53 10.06 -6.05 -8.37
#